data_AF-A0A8H7S4X7-F1
#
_entry.id   AF-A0A8H7S4X7-F1
#
_cell.length_a   1.000
_cell.length_b   1.000
_cell.length_c   1.000
_cell.angle_alpha   90.00
_cell.angle_beta   90.00
_cell.angle_gamma   90.00
#
_symmetry.space_group_name_H-M   'P 1'
#
loop_
_entity.id
_entity.type
_entity.pdbx_description
1 polymer ?
#
loop_
_entity_poly.entity_id
_entity_poly.type
_entity_poly.pdbx_seq_one_letter_code
_entity_poly.pdbx_strand_id
1 'polypeptide(L)'
;MQGPTHFIRHYASHHCKCQYDNNNNDDNDISRHLSQDHLQDIFNNSIRSAFSRHEHPALDTMRYKYYDPVKDSDHTENQFWKETPFGYDQVHVIEWVIDSCPASKLSHYLPQLVPPMLLIIDDYDVEYKVRGVHILHRMIKKISVDNDPTLRRVDNVFIATLFNCLTYLSNQSHIPLLEASYPCLMDLISKTKASGTKQRAELFEKIMVNGILLGLQYGQSTSNVRQVLFEQLPRIYTEMNVLGVQYLKVYMIHVYTYS
;
A
#
# COMPACT_ATOMS: atom_id res chain seq x y z
N MET A 1 -5.69 17.02 6.39
CA MET A 1 -6.06 15.88 7.24
C MET A 1 -7.43 16.06 7.90
N GLN A 2 -8.45 16.61 7.20
CA GLN A 2 -9.79 16.81 7.79
C GLN A 2 -10.68 15.55 7.67
N GLY A 3 -10.44 14.70 6.66
CA GLY A 3 -11.29 13.54 6.36
C GLY A 3 -11.45 12.51 7.50
N PRO A 4 -10.37 12.05 8.18
CA PRO A 4 -10.52 11.08 9.27
C PRO A 4 -11.33 11.64 10.44
N THR A 5 -11.16 12.93 10.76
CA THR A 5 -11.94 13.64 11.78
C THR A 5 -13.42 13.74 11.40
N HIS A 6 -13.72 14.06 10.14
CA HIS A 6 -15.10 14.07 9.64
C HIS A 6 -15.75 12.69 9.77
N PHE A 7 -15.03 11.61 9.43
CA PHE A 7 -15.51 10.25 9.62
C PHE A 7 -15.81 9.94 11.10
N ILE A 8 -14.87 10.20 12.01
CA ILE A 8 -15.03 9.90 13.45
C ILE A 8 -16.30 10.56 13.99
N ARG A 9 -16.48 11.85 13.73
CA ARG A 9 -17.64 12.61 14.23
C ARG A 9 -18.94 12.15 13.59
N HIS A 10 -18.95 11.94 12.28
CA HIS A 10 -20.13 11.48 11.55
C HIS A 10 -20.58 10.08 11.99
N TYR A 11 -19.63 9.15 12.15
CA TYR A 11 -19.93 7.77 12.56
C TYR A 11 -20.43 7.73 14.01
N ALA A 12 -19.77 8.47 14.92
CA ALA A 12 -20.19 8.55 16.31
C ALA A 12 -21.62 9.08 16.47
N SER A 13 -22.00 10.14 15.74
CA SER A 13 -23.33 10.75 15.87
C SER A 13 -24.48 9.86 15.38
N HIS A 14 -24.23 8.90 14.49
CA HIS A 14 -25.27 8.06 13.88
C HIS A 14 -25.30 6.62 14.42
N HIS A 15 -24.16 6.10 14.92
CA HIS A 15 -24.02 4.69 15.26
C HIS A 15 -23.68 4.41 16.73
N CYS A 16 -23.18 5.39 17.50
CA CYS A 16 -22.97 5.24 18.94
C CYS A 16 -24.23 5.71 19.70
N LYS A 17 -24.89 4.75 20.38
CA LYS A 17 -26.03 5.01 21.29
C LYS A 17 -25.58 5.51 22.66
N CYS A 18 -24.29 5.35 22.94
CA CYS A 18 -23.57 5.99 24.02
C CYS A 18 -23.71 7.50 23.83
N GLN A 19 -24.35 8.21 24.76
CA GLN A 19 -24.47 9.67 24.73
C GLN A 19 -23.08 10.30 24.90
N TYR A 20 -22.28 10.30 23.85
CA TYR A 20 -21.10 11.13 23.74
C TYR A 20 -21.61 12.55 23.52
N ASP A 21 -21.73 13.31 24.60
CA ASP A 21 -22.12 14.71 24.54
C ASP A 21 -21.18 15.46 23.60
N ASN A 22 -21.75 15.92 22.48
CA ASN A 22 -21.07 16.60 21.36
C ASN A 22 -20.37 17.92 21.75
N ASN A 23 -20.41 18.33 23.02
CA ASN A 23 -20.02 19.67 23.43
C ASN A 23 -18.65 19.76 24.13
N ASN A 24 -17.97 18.66 24.50
CA ASN A 24 -16.71 18.74 25.26
C ASN A 24 -15.69 17.59 25.06
N ASN A 25 -15.92 16.64 24.15
CA ASN A 25 -15.05 15.47 24.03
C ASN A 25 -13.97 15.65 22.94
N ASP A 26 -12.72 15.28 23.26
CA ASP A 26 -11.59 15.25 22.32
C ASP A 26 -11.84 14.17 21.25
N ASP A 27 -11.56 14.48 19.98
CA ASP A 27 -11.68 13.54 18.85
C ASP A 27 -10.86 12.25 19.11
N ASN A 28 -9.79 12.35 19.89
CA ASN A 28 -8.98 11.20 20.31
C ASN A 28 -9.73 10.21 21.20
N ASP A 29 -10.58 10.68 22.11
CA ASP A 29 -11.35 9.80 22.99
C ASP A 29 -12.45 9.07 22.22
N ILE A 30 -13.12 9.79 21.31
CA ILE A 30 -14.11 9.18 20.41
C ILE A 30 -13.43 8.14 19.52
N SER A 31 -12.28 8.48 18.92
CA SER A 31 -11.49 7.55 18.11
C SER A 31 -11.12 6.27 18.87
N ARG A 32 -10.67 6.42 20.12
CA ARG A 32 -10.34 5.29 20.99
C ARG A 32 -11.55 4.41 21.26
N HIS A 33 -12.70 4.99 21.59
CA HIS A 33 -13.94 4.25 21.78
C HIS A 33 -14.36 3.49 20.51
N LEU A 34 -14.38 4.15 19.35
CA LEU A 34 -14.74 3.52 18.07
C LEU A 34 -13.79 2.37 17.71
N SER A 35 -12.48 2.54 17.92
CA SER A 35 -11.48 1.49 17.70
C SER A 35 -11.57 0.31 18.70
N GLN A 36 -12.23 0.51 19.84
CA GLN A 36 -12.41 -0.54 20.84
C GLN A 36 -13.69 -1.34 20.57
N ASP A 37 -14.80 -0.65 20.36
CA ASP A 37 -16.14 -1.25 20.45
C ASP A 37 -16.86 -1.35 19.10
N HIS A 38 -16.46 -0.56 18.09
CA HIS A 38 -17.19 -0.45 16.82
C HIS A 38 -16.43 -0.94 15.59
N LEU A 39 -15.19 -1.42 15.72
CA LEU A 39 -14.38 -1.85 14.57
C LEU A 39 -15.09 -2.87 13.68
N GLN A 40 -15.69 -3.91 14.25
CA GLN A 40 -16.35 -4.95 13.46
C GLN A 40 -17.50 -4.36 12.62
N ASP A 41 -18.24 -3.42 13.18
CA ASP A 41 -19.34 -2.75 12.49
C ASP A 41 -18.82 -1.85 11.36
N ILE A 42 -17.77 -1.07 11.62
CA ILE A 42 -17.10 -0.22 10.62
C ILE A 42 -16.57 -1.07 9.44
N PHE A 43 -15.94 -2.21 9.74
CA PHE A 43 -15.46 -3.12 8.71
C PHE A 43 -16.59 -3.69 7.84
N ASN A 44 -17.69 -4.10 8.44
CA ASN A 44 -18.81 -4.70 7.72
C ASN A 44 -19.66 -3.67 6.95
N ASN A 45 -19.95 -2.53 7.57
CA ASN A 45 -20.93 -1.56 7.07
C ASN A 45 -20.30 -0.44 6.25
N SER A 46 -19.03 -0.09 6.49
CA SER A 46 -18.35 0.98 5.75
C SER A 46 -17.37 0.42 4.72
N ILE A 47 -16.37 -0.35 5.16
CA ILE A 47 -15.31 -0.82 4.27
C ILE A 47 -15.87 -1.90 3.33
N ARG A 48 -16.40 -3.00 3.86
CA ARG A 48 -16.84 -4.11 3.02
C ARG A 48 -17.94 -3.69 2.04
N SER A 49 -18.91 -2.89 2.46
CA SER A 49 -20.01 -2.45 1.60
C SER A 49 -19.50 -1.63 0.41
N ALA A 50 -18.58 -0.70 0.63
CA ALA A 50 -18.07 0.18 -0.42
C ALA A 50 -17.14 -0.54 -1.41
N PHE A 51 -16.38 -1.54 -0.94
CA PHE A 51 -15.44 -2.29 -1.78
C PHE A 51 -16.04 -3.58 -2.37
N SER A 52 -17.16 -4.09 -1.85
CA SER A 52 -17.78 -5.35 -2.32
C SER A 52 -18.27 -5.33 -3.77
N ARG A 53 -18.48 -4.15 -4.35
CA ARG A 53 -18.88 -4.01 -5.76
C ARG A 53 -17.69 -4.13 -6.73
N HIS A 54 -16.46 -4.12 -6.21
CA HIS A 54 -15.22 -4.16 -6.99
C HIS A 54 -14.38 -5.35 -6.52
N GLU A 55 -14.49 -6.50 -7.19
CA GLU A 55 -13.58 -7.63 -6.94
C GLU A 55 -12.24 -7.39 -7.64
N HIS A 56 -11.15 -7.43 -6.87
CA HIS A 56 -9.81 -7.16 -7.40
C HIS A 56 -9.34 -8.28 -8.35
N PRO A 57 -8.76 -7.98 -9.54
CA PRO A 57 -8.33 -9.00 -10.50
C PRO A 57 -7.36 -10.04 -9.93
N ALA A 58 -6.49 -9.66 -9.00
CA ALA A 58 -5.56 -10.59 -8.35
C ALA A 58 -6.23 -11.63 -7.43
N LEU A 59 -7.51 -11.43 -7.08
CA LEU A 59 -8.30 -12.34 -6.24
C LEU A 59 -9.26 -13.21 -7.08
N ASP A 60 -9.52 -12.83 -8.33
CA ASP A 60 -10.35 -13.59 -9.26
C ASP A 60 -9.51 -14.64 -9.99
N THR A 61 -9.58 -15.88 -9.49
CA THR A 61 -8.87 -17.04 -10.06
C THR A 61 -9.37 -17.47 -11.45
N MET A 62 -10.54 -16.98 -11.90
CA MET A 62 -11.15 -17.35 -13.18
C MET A 62 -10.82 -16.37 -14.32
N ARG A 63 -10.34 -15.15 -14.00
CA ARG A 63 -10.08 -14.08 -14.97
C ARG A 63 -8.88 -14.29 -15.90
N TYR A 64 -7.98 -15.24 -15.61
CA TYR A 64 -6.82 -15.51 -16.48
C TYR A 64 -7.16 -16.06 -17.88
N LYS A 65 -8.44 -16.32 -18.19
CA LYS A 65 -8.83 -16.93 -19.46
C LYS A 65 -9.40 -15.98 -20.52
N TYR A 66 -9.95 -14.81 -20.19
CA TYR A 66 -10.55 -13.92 -21.20
C TYR A 66 -10.48 -12.45 -20.79
N TYR A 67 -9.96 -11.61 -21.70
CA TYR A 67 -10.09 -10.16 -21.67
C TYR A 67 -11.55 -9.79 -21.97
N ASP A 68 -12.21 -9.10 -21.04
CA ASP A 68 -13.59 -8.61 -21.19
C ASP A 68 -13.59 -7.08 -20.99
N PRO A 69 -13.61 -6.29 -22.08
CA PRO A 69 -13.48 -4.83 -22.02
C PRO A 69 -14.62 -4.14 -21.28
N VAL A 70 -15.80 -4.77 -21.16
CA VAL A 70 -16.95 -4.20 -20.43
C VAL A 70 -16.77 -4.36 -18.92
N LYS A 71 -16.28 -5.52 -18.47
CA LYS A 71 -15.99 -5.73 -17.05
C LYS A 71 -14.75 -4.97 -16.56
N ASP A 72 -13.85 -4.60 -17.46
CA ASP A 72 -12.69 -3.76 -17.13
C ASP A 72 -13.03 -2.27 -17.14
N SER A 73 -14.00 -1.81 -17.95
CA SER A 73 -14.53 -0.44 -17.85
C SER A 73 -15.32 -0.21 -16.56
N ASP A 74 -16.11 -1.18 -16.10
CA ASP A 74 -16.86 -1.10 -14.83
C ASP A 74 -15.95 -0.98 -13.59
N HIS A 75 -14.69 -1.45 -13.65
CA HIS A 75 -13.71 -1.21 -12.57
C HIS A 75 -13.25 0.24 -12.48
N THR A 76 -13.45 0.99 -13.56
CA THR A 76 -13.03 2.38 -13.71
C THR A 76 -14.21 3.35 -13.54
N GLU A 77 -15.43 2.90 -13.83
CA GLU A 77 -16.66 3.68 -13.74
C GLU A 77 -17.49 3.26 -12.49
N ASN A 78 -17.85 4.22 -11.61
CA ASN A 78 -18.60 4.03 -10.35
C ASN A 78 -17.81 3.50 -9.13
N GLN A 79 -16.64 4.09 -8.88
CA GLN A 79 -15.84 3.83 -7.68
C GLN A 79 -16.44 4.49 -6.42
N PHE A 80 -17.51 3.90 -5.87
CA PHE A 80 -18.23 4.38 -4.68
C PHE A 80 -17.32 4.67 -3.47
N TRP A 81 -16.18 4.00 -3.37
CA TRP A 81 -15.22 4.20 -2.30
C TRP A 81 -14.48 5.55 -2.35
N LYS A 82 -14.53 6.25 -3.50
CA LYS A 82 -13.99 7.62 -3.70
C LYS A 82 -15.03 8.72 -3.43
N GLU A 83 -16.31 8.39 -3.28
CA GLU A 83 -17.35 9.38 -3.03
C GLU A 83 -17.17 10.03 -1.64
N THR A 84 -17.43 11.35 -1.55
CA THR A 84 -17.22 12.16 -0.34
C THR A 84 -18.48 12.88 0.17
N PRO A 85 -19.64 12.21 0.30
CA PRO A 85 -20.91 12.87 0.66
C PRO A 85 -20.87 13.59 2.02
N PHE A 86 -20.00 13.15 2.93
CA PHE A 86 -19.86 13.69 4.29
C PHE A 86 -18.46 14.30 4.54
N GLY A 87 -17.73 14.67 3.48
CA GLY A 87 -16.38 15.23 3.60
C GLY A 87 -15.27 14.21 3.88
N TYR A 88 -15.56 12.91 3.73
CA TYR A 88 -14.59 11.83 3.79
C TYR A 88 -14.93 10.74 2.76
N ASP A 89 -13.91 10.04 2.27
CA ASP A 89 -13.99 8.86 1.41
C ASP A 89 -13.65 7.59 2.22
N GLN A 90 -13.71 6.41 1.60
CA GLN A 90 -13.41 5.15 2.32
C GLN A 90 -11.92 4.93 2.56
N VAL A 91 -11.05 5.62 1.82
CA VAL A 91 -9.61 5.59 2.07
C VAL A 91 -9.30 6.32 3.39
N HIS A 92 -10.02 7.40 3.72
CA HIS A 92 -9.91 8.07 5.02
C HIS A 92 -10.33 7.15 6.18
N VAL A 93 -11.36 6.31 5.96
CA VAL A 93 -11.78 5.32 6.95
C VAL A 93 -10.68 4.29 7.17
N ILE A 94 -10.08 3.77 6.09
CA ILE A 94 -8.97 2.82 6.20
C ILE A 94 -7.75 3.45 6.88
N GLU A 95 -7.37 4.69 6.52
CA GLU A 95 -6.30 5.43 7.20
C GLU A 95 -6.54 5.49 8.71
N TRP A 96 -7.74 5.92 9.11
CA TRP A 96 -8.13 5.99 10.51
C TRP A 96 -8.04 4.63 11.20
N VAL A 97 -8.51 3.55 10.55
CA VAL A 97 -8.42 2.19 11.09
C VAL A 97 -6.95 1.79 11.29
N ILE A 98 -6.09 1.98 10.29
CA ILE A 98 -4.67 1.65 10.40
C ILE A 98 -4.00 2.42 11.53
N ASP A 99 -4.31 3.71 11.67
CA ASP A 99 -3.66 4.59 12.63
C ASP A 99 -4.17 4.34 14.07
N SER A 100 -5.48 4.08 14.25
CA SER A 100 -6.13 3.99 15.57
C SER A 100 -6.21 2.57 16.13
N CYS A 101 -6.29 1.54 15.28
CA CYS A 101 -6.50 0.16 15.73
C CYS A 101 -5.23 -0.47 16.35
N PRO A 102 -5.26 -1.11 17.53
CA PRO A 102 -4.10 -1.81 18.08
C PRO A 102 -3.56 -2.89 17.13
N ALA A 103 -2.24 -3.13 17.14
CA ALA A 103 -1.60 -4.07 16.20
C ALA A 103 -2.22 -5.48 16.22
N SER A 104 -2.58 -6.00 17.39
CA SER A 104 -3.22 -7.32 17.54
C SER A 104 -4.59 -7.41 16.86
N LYS A 105 -5.43 -6.37 17.00
CA LYS A 105 -6.71 -6.28 16.32
C LYS A 105 -6.52 -6.04 14.82
N LEU A 106 -5.55 -5.23 14.44
CA LEU A 106 -5.28 -4.93 13.03
C LEU A 106 -4.89 -6.19 12.25
N SER A 107 -4.05 -7.06 12.82
CA SER A 107 -3.71 -8.34 12.19
C SER A 107 -4.94 -9.23 11.98
N HIS A 108 -5.89 -9.24 12.92
CA HIS A 108 -7.13 -10.01 12.78
C HIS A 108 -7.97 -9.57 11.57
N TYR A 109 -8.03 -8.27 11.30
CA TYR A 109 -8.77 -7.72 10.14
C TYR A 109 -7.93 -7.64 8.85
N LEU A 110 -6.63 -7.94 8.90
CA LEU A 110 -5.74 -7.86 7.74
C LEU A 110 -6.29 -8.58 6.49
N PRO A 111 -6.82 -9.82 6.58
CA PRO A 111 -7.38 -10.50 5.40
C PRO A 111 -8.53 -9.74 4.74
N GLN A 112 -9.33 -9.01 5.51
CA GLN A 112 -10.43 -8.18 5.00
C GLN A 112 -9.94 -6.85 4.41
N LEU A 113 -8.77 -6.37 4.87
CA LEU A 113 -8.11 -5.18 4.32
C LEU A 113 -7.34 -5.46 3.04
N VAL A 114 -6.96 -6.71 2.75
CA VAL A 114 -6.20 -7.04 1.53
C VAL A 114 -6.94 -6.59 0.26
N PRO A 115 -8.20 -6.99 -0.01
CA PRO A 115 -8.91 -6.54 -1.22
C PRO A 115 -8.99 -5.01 -1.40
N PRO A 116 -9.44 -4.21 -0.41
CA PRO A 116 -9.52 -2.76 -0.58
C PRO A 116 -8.15 -2.11 -0.73
N MET A 117 -7.13 -2.60 -0.03
CA MET A 117 -5.77 -2.09 -0.17
C MET A 117 -5.20 -2.33 -1.57
N LEU A 118 -5.43 -3.51 -2.15
CA LEU A 118 -5.03 -3.79 -3.53
C LEU A 118 -5.77 -2.88 -4.51
N LEU A 119 -7.08 -2.72 -4.35
CA LEU A 119 -7.89 -1.84 -5.22
C LEU A 119 -7.39 -0.39 -5.21
N ILE A 120 -7.06 0.15 -4.03
CA ILE A 120 -6.55 1.53 -3.91
C ILE A 120 -5.17 1.67 -4.58
N ILE A 121 -4.28 0.70 -4.40
CA ILE A 121 -2.91 0.77 -4.96
C ILE A 121 -2.91 0.50 -6.47
N ASP A 122 -3.83 -0.31 -6.96
CA ASP A 122 -3.98 -0.61 -8.39
C ASP A 122 -4.87 0.41 -9.13
N ASP A 123 -5.40 1.43 -8.44
CA ASP A 123 -6.22 2.50 -9.03
C ASP A 123 -5.52 3.27 -10.16
N TYR A 124 -6.26 3.74 -11.17
CA TYR A 124 -5.68 4.47 -12.30
C TYR A 124 -5.13 5.86 -11.91
N ASP A 125 -5.66 6.47 -10.85
CA ASP A 125 -5.22 7.75 -10.33
C ASP A 125 -4.01 7.57 -9.41
N VAL A 126 -2.90 8.20 -9.81
CA VAL A 126 -1.61 8.10 -9.11
C VAL A 126 -1.69 8.61 -7.67
N GLU A 127 -2.55 9.59 -7.36
CA GLU A 127 -2.68 10.11 -6.00
C GLU A 127 -3.21 9.03 -5.05
N TYR A 128 -4.20 8.25 -5.49
CA TYR A 128 -4.72 7.12 -4.73
C TYR A 128 -3.70 5.99 -4.62
N LYS A 129 -2.93 5.72 -5.68
CA LYS A 129 -1.82 4.74 -5.61
C LYS A 129 -0.83 5.12 -4.51
N VAL A 130 -0.34 6.36 -4.53
CA VAL A 130 0.64 6.89 -3.56
C VAL A 130 0.08 6.80 -2.14
N ARG A 131 -1.18 7.23 -1.95
CA ARG A 131 -1.85 7.19 -0.65
C ARG A 131 -2.00 5.74 -0.14
N GLY A 132 -2.42 4.82 -1.01
CA GLY A 132 -2.51 3.39 -0.71
C GLY A 132 -1.18 2.79 -0.26
N VAL A 133 -0.08 3.14 -0.94
CA VAL A 133 1.26 2.68 -0.56
C VAL A 133 1.67 3.22 0.82
N HIS A 134 1.40 4.49 1.12
CA HIS A 134 1.67 5.05 2.44
C HIS A 134 0.87 4.37 3.56
N ILE A 135 -0.41 4.06 3.31
CA ILE A 135 -1.27 3.33 4.24
C ILE A 135 -0.71 1.92 4.48
N LEU A 136 -0.38 1.21 3.41
CA LEU A 136 0.23 -0.12 3.47
C LEU A 136 1.53 -0.09 4.27
N HIS A 137 2.38 0.92 4.06
CA HIS A 137 3.65 1.04 4.77
C HIS A 137 3.47 1.24 6.28
N ARG A 138 2.50 2.07 6.70
CA ARG A 138 2.15 2.23 8.12
C ARG A 138 1.61 0.93 8.71
N MET A 139 0.74 0.22 7.98
CA MET A 139 0.22 -1.08 8.39
C MET A 139 1.35 -2.11 8.58
N ILE A 140 2.27 -2.21 7.62
CA ILE A 140 3.44 -3.11 7.70
C ILE A 140 4.29 -2.77 8.91
N LYS A 141 4.58 -1.49 9.18
CA LYS A 141 5.36 -1.07 10.35
C LYS A 141 4.68 -1.46 11.66
N LYS A 142 3.35 -1.35 11.73
CA LYS A 142 2.55 -1.59 12.93
C LYS A 142 2.39 -3.08 13.30
N ILE A 143 2.20 -3.97 12.31
CA ILE A 143 1.99 -5.40 12.55
C ILE A 143 3.33 -6.09 12.83
N SER A 144 3.52 -6.76 13.97
CA SER A 144 4.72 -7.57 14.23
C SER A 144 4.56 -9.00 13.72
N VAL A 145 5.47 -9.45 12.86
CA VAL A 145 5.42 -10.82 12.30
C VAL A 145 5.85 -11.90 13.29
N ASP A 146 6.59 -11.54 14.34
CA ASP A 146 7.13 -12.50 15.30
C ASP A 146 6.02 -13.09 16.17
N ASN A 147 5.00 -12.28 16.45
CA ASN A 147 3.84 -12.68 17.22
C ASN A 147 2.65 -13.10 16.34
N ASP A 148 2.63 -12.68 15.07
CA ASP A 148 1.49 -12.92 14.18
C ASP A 148 1.94 -13.22 12.72
N PRO A 149 1.74 -14.45 12.22
CA PRO A 149 2.13 -14.81 10.87
C PRO A 149 1.17 -14.29 9.78
N THR A 150 0.08 -13.60 10.13
CA THR A 150 -0.97 -13.21 9.17
C THR A 150 -0.42 -12.34 8.05
N LEU A 151 0.48 -11.39 8.35
CA LEU A 151 1.14 -10.60 7.30
C LEU A 151 1.95 -11.47 6.34
N ARG A 152 2.68 -12.48 6.85
CA ARG A 152 3.44 -13.43 6.01
C ARG A 152 2.55 -14.28 5.10
N ARG A 153 1.28 -14.50 5.48
CA ARG A 153 0.34 -15.28 4.66
C ARG A 153 -0.18 -14.52 3.44
N VAL A 154 -0.19 -13.19 3.52
CA VAL A 154 -0.75 -12.32 2.48
C VAL A 154 0.31 -11.42 1.83
N ASP A 155 1.58 -11.58 2.19
CA ASP A 155 2.64 -10.68 1.73
C ASP A 155 2.86 -10.74 0.22
N ASN A 156 2.73 -11.92 -0.40
CA ASN A 156 3.00 -12.11 -1.82
C ASN A 156 2.11 -11.23 -2.71
N VAL A 157 0.84 -10.99 -2.33
CA VAL A 157 -0.04 -10.11 -3.12
C VAL A 157 0.40 -8.65 -3.02
N PHE A 158 0.78 -8.19 -1.84
CA PHE A 158 1.32 -6.84 -1.66
C PHE A 158 2.68 -6.66 -2.33
N ILE A 159 3.56 -7.66 -2.26
CA ILE A 159 4.84 -7.67 -2.96
C ILE A 159 4.61 -7.52 -4.48
N ALA A 160 3.67 -8.29 -5.04
CA ALA A 160 3.36 -8.23 -6.47
C ALA A 160 2.85 -6.83 -6.89
N THR A 161 1.86 -6.30 -6.18
CA THR A 161 1.31 -4.97 -6.46
C THR A 161 2.36 -3.86 -6.28
N LEU A 162 3.21 -3.92 -5.24
CA LEU A 162 4.30 -2.95 -5.07
C LEU A 162 5.35 -3.04 -6.18
N PHE A 163 5.66 -4.24 -6.70
CA PHE A 163 6.51 -4.37 -7.89
C PHE A 163 5.87 -3.73 -9.12
N ASN A 164 4.55 -3.81 -9.29
CA ASN A 164 3.86 -3.12 -10.39
C ASN A 164 4.03 -1.61 -10.27
N CYS A 165 3.96 -1.03 -9.07
CA CYS A 165 4.23 0.39 -8.86
C CYS A 165 5.62 0.83 -9.33
N LEU A 166 6.64 -0.05 -9.24
CA LEU A 166 8.00 0.27 -9.70
C LEU A 166 8.12 0.37 -11.24
N THR A 167 7.11 -0.06 -11.99
CA THR A 167 7.11 0.03 -13.47
C THR A 167 6.75 1.42 -14.00
N TYR A 168 6.23 2.31 -13.14
CA TYR A 168 5.81 3.66 -13.51
C TYR A 168 6.98 4.64 -13.60
N LEU A 169 7.90 4.37 -14.53
CA LEU A 169 9.20 5.05 -14.67
C LEU A 169 9.20 6.17 -15.74
N SER A 170 8.13 6.26 -16.54
CA SER A 170 8.11 7.06 -17.75
C SER A 170 7.68 8.51 -17.53
N ASN A 171 7.08 8.85 -16.40
CA ASN A 171 6.49 10.17 -16.18
C ASN A 171 6.83 10.70 -14.78
N GLN A 172 7.32 11.95 -14.72
CA GLN A 172 7.72 12.62 -13.48
C GLN A 172 6.59 12.71 -12.45
N SER A 173 5.32 12.77 -12.87
CA SER A 173 4.19 12.78 -11.94
C SER A 173 4.08 11.50 -11.11
N HIS A 174 4.79 10.43 -11.47
CA HIS A 174 4.83 9.15 -10.73
C HIS A 174 6.04 9.03 -9.80
N ILE A 175 6.91 10.05 -9.74
CA ILE A 175 8.05 10.06 -8.81
C ILE A 175 7.60 9.82 -7.35
N PRO A 176 6.55 10.48 -6.83
CA PRO A 176 6.08 10.23 -5.46
C PRO A 176 5.64 8.78 -5.24
N LEU A 177 5.16 8.10 -6.28
CA LEU A 177 4.80 6.68 -6.20
C LEU A 177 6.04 5.82 -6.03
N LEU A 178 7.10 6.07 -6.81
CA LEU A 178 8.36 5.35 -6.68
C LEU A 178 8.98 5.56 -5.29
N GLU A 179 9.05 6.83 -4.84
CA GLU A 179 9.57 7.20 -3.52
C GLU A 179 8.83 6.51 -2.37
N ALA A 180 7.51 6.31 -2.50
CA ALA A 180 6.73 5.59 -1.52
C ALA A 180 6.90 4.05 -1.64
N SER A 181 6.91 3.51 -2.86
CA SER A 181 6.86 2.07 -3.13
C SER A 181 8.16 1.34 -2.79
N TYR A 182 9.32 1.92 -3.09
CA TYR A 182 10.61 1.30 -2.80
C TYR A 182 10.82 0.98 -1.30
N PRO A 183 10.73 1.96 -0.38
CA PRO A 183 10.91 1.68 1.04
C PRO A 183 9.79 0.79 1.59
N CYS A 184 8.55 0.91 1.10
CA CYS A 184 7.46 0.04 1.50
C CYS A 184 7.72 -1.42 1.12
N LEU A 185 8.16 -1.68 -0.12
CA LEU A 185 8.49 -3.02 -0.61
C LEU A 185 9.68 -3.63 0.14
N MET A 186 10.76 -2.86 0.32
CA MET A 186 11.93 -3.33 1.05
C MET A 186 11.61 -3.63 2.51
N ASP A 187 10.78 -2.81 3.18
CA ASP A 187 10.32 -3.09 4.55
C ASP A 187 9.44 -4.33 4.62
N LEU A 188 8.52 -4.51 3.66
CA LEU A 188 7.67 -5.70 3.59
C LEU A 188 8.51 -6.98 3.47
N ILE A 189 9.41 -7.04 2.49
CA ILE A 189 10.33 -8.17 2.28
C ILE A 189 11.17 -8.38 3.53
N SER A 190 11.72 -7.28 4.09
CA SER A 190 12.59 -7.34 5.25
C SER A 190 11.89 -7.96 6.45
N LYS A 191 10.60 -7.67 6.58
CA LYS A 191 9.76 -8.09 7.69
C LYS A 191 9.21 -9.49 7.50
N THR A 192 8.86 -9.91 6.28
CA THR A 192 8.18 -11.19 6.08
C THR A 192 9.11 -12.32 5.66
N LYS A 193 10.27 -12.02 5.08
CA LYS A 193 11.25 -13.01 4.61
C LYS A 193 12.48 -12.98 5.51
N ALA A 194 12.84 -14.12 6.09
CA ALA A 194 13.97 -14.21 7.00
C ALA A 194 15.31 -13.87 6.30
N SER A 195 16.20 -13.19 7.03
CA SER A 195 17.53 -12.82 6.55
C SER A 195 18.34 -14.04 6.13
N GLY A 196 19.13 -13.91 5.06
CA GLY A 196 19.96 -14.99 4.52
C GLY A 196 19.20 -16.09 3.76
N THR A 197 17.87 -16.00 3.65
CA THR A 197 17.11 -16.96 2.83
C THR A 197 17.24 -16.67 1.34
N LYS A 198 17.23 -17.73 0.53
CA LYS A 198 17.21 -17.63 -0.94
C LYS A 198 16.05 -16.78 -1.45
N GLN A 199 14.84 -16.95 -0.87
CA GLN A 199 13.67 -16.18 -1.26
C GLN A 199 13.85 -14.66 -1.02
N ARG A 200 14.45 -14.26 0.11
CA ARG A 200 14.76 -12.84 0.36
C ARG A 200 15.76 -12.32 -0.68
N ALA A 201 16.83 -13.07 -0.94
CA ALA A 201 17.85 -12.68 -1.91
C ALA A 201 17.28 -12.51 -3.32
N GLU A 202 16.44 -13.45 -3.79
CA GLU A 202 15.78 -13.38 -5.09
C GLU A 202 14.86 -12.15 -5.22
N LEU A 203 14.18 -11.76 -4.13
CA LEU A 203 13.33 -10.57 -4.14
C LEU A 203 14.15 -9.28 -4.21
N PHE A 204 15.26 -9.16 -3.48
CA PHE A 204 16.14 -7.99 -3.59
C PHE A 204 16.87 -7.93 -4.94
N GLU A 205 17.29 -9.08 -5.48
CA GLU A 205 17.78 -9.17 -6.84
C GLU A 205 16.72 -8.69 -7.85
N LYS A 206 15.46 -9.10 -7.66
CA LYS A 206 14.36 -8.63 -8.52
C LYS A 206 14.16 -7.12 -8.41
N ILE A 207 14.30 -6.51 -7.22
CA ILE A 207 14.28 -5.04 -7.09
C ILE A 207 15.44 -4.42 -7.87
N MET A 208 16.65 -4.96 -7.72
CA MET A 208 17.84 -4.46 -8.42
C MET A 208 17.67 -4.52 -9.94
N VAL A 209 17.30 -5.69 -10.46
CA VAL A 209 17.17 -5.89 -11.91
C VAL A 209 15.94 -5.16 -12.44
N ASN A 210 14.75 -5.46 -11.93
CA ASN A 210 13.51 -5.00 -12.55
C ASN A 210 13.11 -3.58 -12.14
N GLY A 211 13.46 -3.15 -10.93
CA GLY A 211 13.16 -1.80 -10.46
C GLY A 211 14.26 -0.80 -10.86
N ILE A 212 15.52 -1.12 -10.55
CA ILE A 212 16.61 -0.17 -10.74
C ILE A 212 17.23 -0.25 -12.13
N LEU A 213 17.77 -1.40 -12.55
CA LEU A 213 18.52 -1.48 -13.80
C LEU A 213 17.64 -1.25 -15.02
N LEU A 214 16.46 -1.89 -15.08
CA LEU A 214 15.49 -1.60 -16.14
C LEU A 214 15.00 -0.14 -16.05
N GLY A 215 14.84 0.41 -14.84
CA GLY A 215 14.49 1.81 -14.65
C GLY A 215 15.54 2.79 -15.16
N LEU A 216 16.82 2.50 -14.98
CA LEU A 216 17.92 3.31 -15.51
C LEU A 216 18.08 3.15 -17.04
N GLN A 217 17.80 1.96 -17.57
CA GLN A 217 17.92 1.66 -19.00
C GLN A 217 16.76 2.24 -19.82
N TYR A 218 15.52 2.10 -19.33
CA TYR A 218 14.30 2.43 -20.07
C TYR A 218 13.54 3.63 -19.52
N GLY A 219 13.82 4.05 -18.28
CA GLY A 219 13.22 5.26 -17.72
C GLY A 219 13.59 6.46 -18.57
N GLN A 220 12.62 7.36 -18.77
CA GLN A 220 12.90 8.60 -19.49
C GLN A 220 14.04 9.34 -18.80
N SER A 221 14.91 9.98 -19.59
CA SER A 221 16.15 10.65 -19.17
C SER A 221 15.94 11.91 -18.32
N THR A 222 14.97 11.90 -17.41
CA THR A 222 14.76 12.94 -16.42
C THR A 222 15.68 12.69 -15.24
N SER A 223 16.42 13.71 -14.82
CA SER A 223 17.35 13.66 -13.69
C SER A 223 16.67 13.15 -12.41
N ASN A 224 15.40 13.51 -12.21
CA ASN A 224 14.68 13.27 -10.96
C ASN A 224 14.34 11.78 -10.77
N VAL A 225 13.89 11.07 -11.82
CA VAL A 225 13.62 9.63 -11.72
C VAL A 225 14.91 8.87 -11.39
N ARG A 226 16.01 9.22 -12.07
CA ARG A 226 17.32 8.58 -11.82
C ARG A 226 17.82 8.83 -10.41
N GLN A 227 17.64 10.04 -9.90
CA GLN A 227 17.97 10.38 -8.52
C GLN A 227 17.24 9.44 -7.54
N VAL A 228 15.92 9.30 -7.68
CA VAL A 228 15.13 8.41 -6.81
C VAL A 228 15.61 6.96 -6.88
N LEU A 229 15.94 6.46 -8.08
CA LEU A 229 16.51 5.11 -8.23
C LEU A 229 17.85 4.97 -7.51
N PHE A 230 18.74 5.96 -7.64
CA PHE A 230 20.04 5.94 -6.98
C PHE A 230 19.95 6.00 -5.45
N GLU A 231 18.98 6.73 -4.91
CA GLU A 231 18.74 6.81 -3.47
C GLU A 231 18.39 5.45 -2.84
N GLN A 232 17.87 4.49 -3.60
CA GLN A 232 17.51 3.16 -3.09
C GLN A 232 18.69 2.19 -3.02
N LEU A 233 19.73 2.43 -3.83
CA LEU A 233 20.84 1.50 -4.01
C LEU A 233 21.58 1.12 -2.72
N PRO A 234 21.93 2.06 -1.81
CA PRO A 234 22.69 1.70 -0.61
C PRO A 234 22.00 0.61 0.21
N ARG A 235 20.67 0.71 0.33
CA ARG A 235 19.86 -0.28 1.06
C ARG A 235 19.81 -1.61 0.32
N ILE A 236 19.58 -1.60 -0.99
CA ILE A 236 19.54 -2.82 -1.81
C ILE A 236 20.87 -3.57 -1.74
N TYR A 237 22.00 -2.86 -1.89
CA TYR A 237 23.34 -3.46 -1.78
C TYR A 237 23.60 -4.05 -0.38
N THR A 238 23.17 -3.36 0.68
CA THR A 238 23.29 -3.87 2.05
C THR A 238 22.54 -5.19 2.22
N GLU A 239 21.35 -5.30 1.64
CA GLU A 239 20.49 -6.48 1.73
C GLU A 239 20.96 -7.64 0.83
N MET A 240 21.53 -7.33 -0.33
CA MET A 240 22.09 -8.34 -1.25
C MET A 240 23.48 -8.84 -0.82
N ASN A 241 24.22 -8.05 -0.04
CA ASN A 241 25.58 -8.37 0.41
C ASN A 241 26.49 -8.75 -0.78
N VAL A 242 27.24 -9.86 -0.70
CA VAL A 242 28.17 -10.33 -1.74
C VAL A 242 27.50 -10.50 -3.11
N LEU A 243 26.20 -10.85 -3.15
CA LEU A 243 25.46 -10.98 -4.41
C LEU A 243 25.32 -9.64 -5.16
N GLY A 244 25.40 -8.51 -4.45
CA GLY A 244 25.35 -7.19 -5.08
C GLY A 244 26.55 -6.91 -5.98
N VAL A 245 27.72 -7.47 -5.68
CA VAL A 245 29.00 -7.17 -6.36
C VAL A 245 28.92 -7.37 -7.87
N GLN A 246 28.18 -8.37 -8.34
CA GLN A 246 28.04 -8.66 -9.78
C GLN A 246 27.36 -7.53 -10.57
N TYR A 247 26.58 -6.68 -9.92
CA TYR A 247 25.88 -5.57 -10.56
C TYR A 247 26.67 -4.25 -10.53
N LEU A 248 27.78 -4.16 -9.79
CA LEU A 248 28.60 -2.93 -9.70
C LEU A 248 29.12 -2.50 -11.07
N LYS A 249 29.55 -3.46 -11.90
CA LYS A 249 30.05 -3.14 -13.25
C LYS A 249 28.98 -2.50 -14.13
N VAL A 250 27.76 -3.08 -14.11
CA VAL A 250 26.61 -2.55 -14.86
C VAL A 250 26.25 -1.17 -14.35
N TYR A 251 26.21 -1.00 -13.04
CA TYR A 251 25.94 0.27 -12.38
C TYR A 251 26.94 1.37 -12.77
N MET A 252 28.25 1.08 -12.72
CA MET A 252 29.29 2.06 -13.08
C MET A 252 29.11 2.53 -14.52
N ILE A 253 28.78 1.65 -15.46
CA ILE A 253 28.51 2.05 -16.86
C ILE A 253 27.38 3.07 -16.94
N HIS A 254 26.28 2.87 -16.22
CA HIS A 254 25.17 3.83 -16.22
C HIS A 254 25.52 5.17 -15.54
N VAL A 255 26.38 5.18 -14.53
CA VAL A 255 26.85 6.43 -13.93
C VAL A 255 27.73 7.19 -14.91
N TYR A 256 28.77 6.56 -15.47
CA TYR A 256 29.74 7.24 -16.35
C TYR A 256 29.20 7.63 -17.72
N THR A 257 28.19 6.95 -18.24
CA THR A 257 27.64 7.25 -19.57
C THR A 257 26.69 8.46 -19.54
N TYR A 258 26.19 8.84 -18.36
CA TYR A 258 25.11 9.83 -18.24
C TYR A 258 25.33 10.90 -17.15
N SER A 259 26.52 10.95 -16.54
CA SER A 259 27.05 12.09 -15.79
C SER A 259 27.71 13.08 -16.73
#